data_AF-A0A5D2NV83-F1
#
_entry.id   AF-A0A5D2NV83-F1
#
_cell.length_a   1.000
_cell.length_b   1.000
_cell.length_c   1.000
_cell.angle_alpha   90.00
_cell.angle_beta   90.00
_cell.angle_gamma   90.00
#
_symmetry.space_group_name_H-M   'P 1'
#
loop_
_entity.id
_entity.type
_entity.pdbx_description
1 polymer ?
#
loop_
_entity_poly.entity_id
_entity_poly.type
_entity_poly.pdbx_seq_one_letter_code
_entity_poly.pdbx_strand_id
1 'polypeptide(L)'
;MEKTNYEAELKNERKRACSLLYEIDRRKQQSFEMERKYNETTGTLQGLVDGLVAKINSKDKQLKGENAALRRVFAEAARLLVNTNKKAENFKLRCELRRKTKELEDYKSRNDNKMERSSLLNEIEAPKENVLCQDLVELEKTTSEQIAALKEQLEETSEALKDMESRNSCLTVKQILTNRELQDARKESGLNDVLTSRATLVVKRMGEIDQKAFEFPNKDWQETCAKLCSLWQQNLQDPKWHPFKMINIQGNLQEIEDEDEEKLKELRTEYGDVVYEAVRTALMEMNEDNASGRYAVPELWNTKEGRKATMKEIVQYVILQLKIHTRKRKRIP
;
A
#
# COMPACT_ATOMS: atom_id res chain seq x y z
N MET A 1 -11.96 -75.08 -69.40
CA MET A 1 -10.89 -74.24 -68.84
C MET A 1 -11.38 -73.28 -67.74
N GLU A 2 -12.66 -72.86 -67.73
CA GLU A 2 -13.18 -71.93 -66.72
C GLU A 2 -13.30 -72.51 -65.29
N LYS A 3 -13.75 -73.75 -65.11
CA LYS A 3 -13.91 -74.37 -63.76
C LYS A 3 -12.60 -74.45 -62.97
N THR A 4 -11.51 -74.77 -63.64
CA THR A 4 -10.16 -74.88 -63.05
C THR A 4 -9.59 -73.52 -62.63
N ASN A 5 -10.00 -72.43 -63.27
CA ASN A 5 -9.58 -71.07 -62.88
C ASN A 5 -10.30 -70.60 -61.60
N TYR A 6 -11.59 -70.91 -61.49
CA TYR A 6 -12.41 -70.56 -60.33
C TYR A 6 -11.93 -71.23 -59.02
N GLU A 7 -11.53 -72.50 -59.06
CA GLU A 7 -10.99 -73.20 -57.87
C GLU A 7 -9.66 -72.61 -57.39
N ALA A 8 -8.81 -72.16 -58.32
CA ALA A 8 -7.54 -71.52 -57.99
C ALA A 8 -7.74 -70.13 -57.37
N GLU A 9 -8.69 -69.34 -57.90
CA GLU A 9 -9.09 -68.05 -57.35
C GLU A 9 -9.67 -68.20 -55.94
N LEU A 10 -10.61 -69.14 -55.73
CA LEU A 10 -11.21 -69.43 -54.43
C LEU A 10 -10.16 -69.85 -53.38
N LYS A 11 -9.14 -70.62 -53.78
CA LYS A 11 -8.04 -71.02 -52.90
C LYS A 11 -7.15 -69.83 -52.51
N ASN A 12 -6.92 -68.90 -53.42
CA ASN A 12 -6.17 -67.67 -53.15
C ASN A 12 -6.94 -66.71 -52.24
N GLU A 13 -8.25 -66.58 -52.43
CA GLU A 13 -9.12 -65.80 -51.54
C GLU A 13 -9.15 -66.37 -50.13
N ARG A 14 -9.27 -67.70 -49.97
CA ARG A 14 -9.19 -68.35 -48.65
C ARG A 14 -7.86 -68.08 -47.95
N LYS A 15 -6.74 -68.13 -48.67
CA LYS A 15 -5.42 -67.79 -48.10
C LYS A 15 -5.34 -66.33 -47.65
N ARG A 16 -5.89 -65.40 -48.44
CA ARG A 16 -5.97 -63.98 -48.08
C ARG A 16 -6.84 -63.78 -46.84
N ALA A 17 -8.01 -64.41 -46.79
CA ALA A 17 -8.92 -64.35 -45.64
C ALA A 17 -8.26 -64.90 -44.37
N CYS A 18 -7.56 -66.03 -44.42
CA CYS A 18 -6.81 -66.57 -43.29
C CYS A 18 -5.69 -65.63 -42.83
N SER A 19 -4.98 -65.00 -43.77
CA SER A 19 -3.92 -64.03 -43.45
C SER A 19 -4.51 -62.79 -42.76
N LEU A 20 -5.62 -62.27 -43.26
CA LEU A 20 -6.34 -61.13 -42.66
C LEU A 20 -6.90 -61.47 -41.27
N LEU A 21 -7.46 -62.67 -41.08
CA LEU A 21 -7.92 -63.14 -39.77
C LEU A 21 -6.80 -63.16 -38.74
N TYR A 22 -5.65 -63.74 -39.11
CA TYR A 22 -4.46 -63.74 -38.25
C TYR A 22 -4.02 -62.32 -37.89
N GLU A 23 -4.06 -61.41 -38.86
CA GLU A 23 -3.67 -60.02 -38.63
C GLU A 23 -4.64 -59.25 -37.74
N ILE A 24 -5.95 -59.51 -37.87
CA ILE A 24 -7.00 -58.98 -37.00
C ILE A 24 -6.79 -59.46 -35.56
N ASP A 25 -6.56 -60.76 -35.36
CA ASP A 25 -6.36 -61.32 -34.02
C ASP A 25 -5.08 -60.78 -33.38
N ARG A 26 -3.99 -60.66 -34.16
CA ARG A 26 -2.76 -60.01 -33.70
C ARG A 26 -3.01 -58.56 -33.26
N ARG A 27 -3.75 -57.77 -34.05
CA ARG A 27 -4.06 -56.37 -33.71
C ARG A 27 -4.98 -56.26 -32.50
N LYS A 28 -5.95 -57.17 -32.34
CA LYS A 28 -6.81 -57.22 -31.14
C LYS A 28 -5.99 -57.48 -29.88
N GLN A 29 -5.06 -58.43 -29.93
CA GLN A 29 -4.16 -58.72 -28.81
C GLN A 29 -3.32 -57.49 -28.42
N GLN A 30 -2.74 -56.81 -29.42
CA GLN A 30 -1.98 -55.57 -29.18
C GLN A 30 -2.84 -54.45 -28.59
N SER A 31 -4.09 -54.30 -29.07
CA SER A 31 -5.03 -53.32 -28.52
C SER A 31 -5.35 -53.60 -27.05
N PHE A 32 -5.59 -54.87 -26.69
CA PHE A 32 -5.85 -55.28 -25.32
C PHE A 32 -4.66 -55.02 -24.40
N GLU A 33 -3.43 -55.30 -24.86
CA GLU A 33 -2.21 -55.01 -24.10
C GLU A 33 -1.99 -53.51 -23.89
N MET A 34 -2.26 -52.69 -24.91
CA MET A 34 -2.18 -51.24 -24.81
C MET A 34 -3.22 -50.68 -23.84
N GLU A 35 -4.46 -51.17 -23.88
CA GLU A 35 -5.53 -50.77 -22.97
C GLU A 35 -5.20 -51.14 -21.52
N ARG A 36 -4.63 -52.32 -21.29
CA ARG A 36 -4.15 -52.75 -19.98
C ARG A 36 -3.09 -51.80 -19.42
N LYS A 37 -2.05 -51.50 -20.22
CA LYS A 37 -0.97 -50.57 -19.83
C LYS A 37 -1.51 -49.16 -19.57
N TYR A 38 -2.46 -48.70 -20.39
CA TYR A 38 -3.11 -47.41 -20.19
C TYR A 38 -3.88 -47.36 -18.86
N ASN A 39 -4.64 -48.41 -18.53
CA ASN A 39 -5.38 -48.47 -17.27
C ASN A 39 -4.45 -48.56 -16.05
N GLU A 40 -3.37 -49.33 -16.13
CA GLU A 40 -2.34 -49.42 -15.08
C GLU A 40 -1.68 -48.05 -14.83
N THR A 41 -1.23 -47.38 -15.89
CA THR A 41 -0.60 -46.05 -15.78
C THR A 41 -1.56 -45.01 -15.24
N THR A 42 -2.81 -44.99 -15.72
CA THR A 42 -3.86 -44.10 -15.21
C THR A 42 -4.14 -44.35 -13.72
N GLY A 43 -4.19 -45.61 -13.28
CA GLY A 43 -4.35 -45.95 -11.87
C GLY A 43 -3.20 -45.46 -10.99
N THR A 44 -1.95 -45.61 -11.44
CA THR A 44 -0.79 -45.10 -10.70
C THR A 44 -0.79 -43.57 -10.60
N LEU A 45 -1.14 -42.87 -11.69
CA LEU A 45 -1.25 -41.42 -11.70
C LEU A 45 -2.37 -40.94 -10.76
N GLN A 46 -3.53 -41.59 -10.77
CA GLN A 46 -4.63 -41.26 -9.87
C GLN A 46 -4.20 -41.40 -8.41
N GLY A 47 -3.51 -42.48 -8.05
CA GLY A 47 -3.00 -42.67 -6.68
C GLY A 47 -1.99 -41.59 -6.25
N LEU A 48 -1.13 -41.13 -7.17
CA LEU A 48 -0.22 -40.00 -6.91
C LEU A 48 -0.98 -38.69 -6.69
N VAL A 49 -1.99 -38.42 -7.52
CA VAL A 49 -2.86 -37.23 -7.39
C VAL A 49 -3.58 -37.25 -6.05
N ASP A 50 -4.21 -38.36 -5.68
CA ASP A 50 -4.93 -38.51 -4.42
C ASP A 50 -4.00 -38.29 -3.21
N GLY A 51 -2.78 -38.84 -3.27
CA GLY A 51 -1.74 -38.63 -2.26
C GLY A 51 -1.28 -37.17 -2.14
N LEU A 52 -1.14 -36.46 -3.25
CA LEU A 52 -0.81 -35.03 -3.26
C LEU A 52 -1.97 -34.19 -2.69
N VAL A 53 -3.21 -34.50 -3.08
CA VAL A 53 -4.41 -33.83 -2.57
C VAL A 53 -4.52 -34.01 -1.05
N ALA A 54 -4.28 -35.22 -0.53
CA ALA A 54 -4.27 -35.47 0.91
C ALA A 54 -3.21 -34.63 1.65
N LYS A 55 -1.99 -34.51 1.09
CA LYS A 55 -0.93 -33.65 1.66
C LYS A 55 -1.31 -32.17 1.65
N ILE A 56 -1.89 -31.68 0.55
CA ILE A 56 -2.37 -30.29 0.43
C ILE A 56 -3.43 -30.01 1.50
N ASN A 57 -4.42 -30.89 1.64
CA ASN A 57 -5.49 -30.75 2.63
C ASN A 57 -4.97 -30.75 4.08
N SER A 58 -3.97 -31.61 4.38
CA SER A 58 -3.31 -31.64 5.68
C SER A 58 -2.59 -30.31 5.97
N LYS A 59 -1.84 -29.78 4.99
CA LYS A 59 -1.11 -28.52 5.10
C LYS A 59 -2.05 -27.32 5.26
N ASP A 60 -3.16 -27.29 4.50
CA ASP A 60 -4.19 -26.26 4.59
C ASP A 60 -4.84 -26.22 5.99
N LYS A 61 -5.13 -27.39 6.57
CA LYS A 61 -5.66 -27.49 7.93
C LYS A 61 -4.67 -26.96 8.97
N GLN A 62 -3.38 -27.25 8.82
CA GLN A 62 -2.33 -26.73 9.69
C GLN A 62 -2.25 -25.20 9.60
N LEU A 63 -2.17 -24.64 8.38
CA LEU A 63 -2.11 -23.20 8.15
C LEU A 63 -3.33 -22.46 8.70
N LYS A 64 -4.53 -23.03 8.57
CA LYS A 64 -5.75 -22.48 9.18
C LYS A 64 -5.65 -22.42 10.70
N GLY A 65 -5.07 -23.44 11.34
CA GLY A 65 -4.81 -23.46 12.78
C GLY A 65 -3.82 -22.37 13.21
N GLU A 66 -2.70 -22.25 12.52
CA GLU A 66 -1.67 -21.23 12.79
C GLU A 66 -2.23 -19.81 12.61
N ASN A 67 -2.99 -19.55 11.54
CA ASN A 67 -3.65 -18.27 11.31
C ASN A 67 -4.68 -17.93 12.41
N ALA A 68 -5.42 -18.92 12.90
CA ALA A 68 -6.35 -18.70 14.01
C ALA A 68 -5.62 -18.32 15.31
N ALA A 69 -4.47 -18.96 15.59
CA ALA A 69 -3.63 -18.60 16.73
C ALA A 69 -3.06 -17.18 16.58
N LEU A 70 -2.54 -16.84 15.41
CA LEU A 70 -2.00 -15.51 15.11
C LEU A 70 -3.05 -14.40 15.30
N ARG A 71 -4.29 -14.63 14.82
CA ARG A 71 -5.41 -13.70 15.02
C ARG A 71 -5.73 -13.47 16.49
N ARG A 72 -5.63 -14.50 17.35
CA ARG A 72 -5.83 -14.35 18.80
C ARG A 72 -4.75 -13.47 19.43
N VAL A 73 -3.49 -13.70 19.08
CA VAL A 73 -2.36 -12.89 19.56
C VAL A 73 -2.51 -11.43 19.13
N PHE A 74 -2.86 -11.17 17.86
CA PHE A 74 -3.10 -9.82 17.38
C PHE A 74 -4.27 -9.13 18.11
N ALA A 75 -5.37 -9.85 18.34
CA ALA A 75 -6.50 -9.29 19.09
C ALA A 75 -6.12 -8.94 20.53
N GLU A 76 -5.29 -9.76 21.18
CA GLU A 76 -4.79 -9.50 22.53
C GLU A 76 -3.83 -8.30 22.57
N ALA A 77 -2.89 -8.22 21.64
CA ALA A 77 -1.98 -7.08 21.49
C ALA A 77 -2.76 -5.77 21.26
N ALA A 78 -3.78 -5.78 20.40
CA ALA A 78 -4.64 -4.62 20.16
C ALA A 78 -5.39 -4.17 21.43
N ARG A 79 -5.93 -5.11 22.23
CA ARG A 79 -6.56 -4.79 23.52
C ARG A 79 -5.58 -4.15 24.50
N LEU A 80 -4.36 -4.68 24.59
CA LEU A 80 -3.33 -4.13 25.46
C LEU A 80 -2.97 -2.69 25.06
N LEU A 81 -2.82 -2.42 23.76
CA LEU A 81 -2.49 -1.09 23.25
C LEU A 81 -3.60 -0.06 23.52
N VAL A 82 -4.86 -0.46 23.38
CA VAL A 82 -6.01 0.40 23.75
C VAL A 82 -5.99 0.70 25.27
N ASN A 83 -5.69 -0.31 26.09
CA ASN A 83 -5.62 -0.12 27.54
C ASN A 83 -4.45 0.79 27.96
N THR A 84 -3.28 0.71 27.31
CA THR A 84 -2.15 1.62 27.59
C THR A 84 -2.47 3.04 27.18
N ASN A 85 -3.11 3.25 26.02
CA ASN A 85 -3.51 4.59 25.59
C ASN A 85 -4.53 5.21 26.54
N LYS A 86 -5.56 4.45 26.96
CA LYS A 86 -6.52 4.90 27.98
C LYS A 86 -5.84 5.26 29.30
N LYS A 87 -4.83 4.50 29.73
CA LYS A 87 -4.06 4.82 30.94
C LYS A 87 -3.28 6.13 30.78
N ALA A 88 -2.67 6.36 29.63
CA ALA A 88 -1.94 7.59 29.34
C ALA A 88 -2.86 8.82 29.29
N GLU A 89 -4.03 8.72 28.66
CA GLU A 89 -5.04 9.78 28.65
C GLU A 89 -5.57 10.09 30.06
N ASN A 90 -5.90 9.05 30.83
CA ASN A 90 -6.33 9.24 32.23
C ASN A 90 -5.26 9.91 33.07
N PHE A 91 -3.99 9.60 32.84
CA PHE A 91 -2.87 10.27 33.53
C PHE A 91 -2.81 11.77 33.17
N LYS A 92 -2.93 12.12 31.88
CA LYS A 92 -2.98 13.52 31.43
C LYS A 92 -4.14 14.29 32.07
N LEU A 93 -5.36 13.74 32.02
CA LEU A 93 -6.54 14.34 32.62
C LEU A 93 -6.38 14.55 34.13
N ARG A 94 -5.75 13.61 34.84
CA ARG A 94 -5.44 13.75 36.28
C ARG A 94 -4.45 14.88 36.55
N CYS A 95 -3.43 15.06 35.72
CA CYS A 95 -2.49 16.18 35.83
C CYS A 95 -3.18 17.53 35.61
N GLU A 96 -4.05 17.63 34.60
CA GLU A 96 -4.82 18.85 34.32
C GLU A 96 -5.79 19.19 35.45
N LEU A 97 -6.54 18.20 35.94
CA LEU A 97 -7.42 18.35 37.11
C LEU A 97 -6.64 18.90 38.30
N ARG A 98 -5.48 18.31 38.62
CA ARG A 98 -4.63 18.78 39.72
C ARG A 98 -4.19 20.24 39.53
N ARG A 99 -3.80 20.63 38.31
CA ARG A 99 -3.45 22.02 37.99
C ARG A 99 -4.62 22.96 38.23
N LYS A 100 -5.81 22.60 37.73
CA LYS A 100 -7.03 23.40 37.88
C LYS A 100 -7.49 23.52 39.34
N THR A 101 -7.36 22.45 40.13
CA THR A 101 -7.64 22.51 41.57
C THR A 101 -6.72 23.51 42.26
N LYS A 102 -5.42 23.49 41.95
CA LYS A 102 -4.45 24.43 42.54
C LYS A 102 -4.74 25.88 42.14
N GLU A 103 -5.04 26.14 40.86
CA GLU A 103 -5.46 27.48 40.39
C GLU A 103 -6.69 28.01 41.14
N LEU A 104 -7.67 27.14 41.40
CA LEU A 104 -8.90 27.51 42.10
C LEU A 104 -8.65 27.76 43.60
N GLU A 105 -7.70 27.06 44.19
CA GLU A 105 -7.25 27.23 45.59
C GLU A 105 -6.43 28.51 45.77
N ASP A 106 -5.55 28.83 44.82
CA ASP A 106 -4.81 30.09 44.75
C ASP A 106 -5.78 31.27 44.53
N TYR A 107 -6.77 31.12 43.64
CA TYR A 107 -7.82 32.12 43.43
C TYR A 107 -8.63 32.36 44.70
N LYS A 108 -9.05 31.30 45.40
CA LYS A 108 -9.74 31.42 46.70
C LYS A 108 -8.87 32.13 47.72
N SER A 109 -7.60 31.74 47.87
CA SER A 109 -6.66 32.38 48.81
C SER A 109 -6.46 33.87 48.51
N ARG A 110 -6.39 34.24 47.23
CA ARG A 110 -6.30 35.64 46.77
C ARG A 110 -7.59 36.43 46.99
N ASN A 111 -8.73 35.76 46.92
CA ASN A 111 -10.04 36.32 47.20
C ASN A 111 -10.32 36.46 48.72
N ASP A 112 -9.69 35.59 49.53
CA ASP A 112 -9.74 35.60 50.99
C ASP A 112 -8.86 36.68 51.64
N ASN A 113 -8.15 37.52 50.84
CA ASN A 113 -7.62 38.84 51.24
C ASN A 113 -8.77 39.83 51.54
N LYS A 114 -9.57 39.50 52.55
CA LYS A 114 -10.77 40.22 53.00
C LYS A 114 -10.46 41.64 53.50
N MET A 115 -9.21 41.91 53.88
CA MET A 115 -8.78 43.19 54.46
C MET A 115 -8.68 44.32 53.41
N GLU A 116 -8.09 44.06 52.25
CA GLU A 116 -7.98 45.06 51.16
C GLU A 116 -9.33 45.30 50.48
N ARG A 117 -10.12 44.24 50.28
CA ARG A 117 -11.45 44.36 49.65
C ARG A 117 -12.46 45.11 50.52
N SER A 118 -12.38 44.97 51.85
CA SER A 118 -13.19 45.75 52.80
C SER A 118 -12.76 47.21 52.88
N SER A 119 -11.46 47.49 52.77
CA SER A 119 -10.93 48.85 52.75
C SER A 119 -11.32 49.58 51.46
N LEU A 120 -11.17 48.90 50.32
CA LEU A 120 -11.57 49.43 49.01
C LEU A 120 -13.08 49.55 48.85
N LEU A 121 -13.90 48.65 49.43
CA LEU A 121 -15.36 48.84 49.43
C LEU A 121 -15.77 50.10 50.19
N ASN A 122 -15.17 50.34 51.36
CA ASN A 122 -15.43 51.55 52.16
C ASN A 122 -14.92 52.82 51.47
N GLU A 123 -13.80 52.75 50.72
CA GLU A 123 -13.29 53.85 49.90
C GLU A 123 -14.11 54.10 48.62
N ILE A 124 -14.81 53.10 48.09
CA ILE A 124 -15.71 53.22 46.92
C ILE A 124 -17.15 53.62 47.34
N GLU A 125 -17.54 53.40 48.59
CA GLU A 125 -18.83 53.86 49.13
C GLU A 125 -18.81 55.35 49.50
N ALA A 126 -17.63 55.91 49.80
CA ALA A 126 -17.46 57.32 50.17
C ALA A 126 -17.68 58.37 49.06
N PRO A 127 -17.39 58.13 47.75
CA PRO A 127 -17.61 59.11 46.68
C PRO A 127 -18.88 58.87 45.86
N LYS A 128 -19.70 57.85 46.17
CA LYS A 128 -20.95 57.59 45.43
C LYS A 128 -22.03 58.67 45.60
N GLU A 129 -21.86 59.59 46.55
CA GLU A 129 -22.85 60.64 46.80
C GLU A 129 -22.63 61.93 45.98
N ASN A 130 -21.57 62.06 45.18
CA ASN A 130 -21.52 63.17 44.23
C ASN A 130 -20.54 62.96 43.08
N VAL A 131 -21.07 63.16 41.88
CA VAL A 131 -20.43 63.42 40.57
C VAL A 131 -20.75 62.33 39.55
N LEU A 132 -21.91 62.48 38.92
CA LEU A 132 -22.19 61.92 37.60
C LEU A 132 -21.65 62.92 36.57
N CYS A 133 -20.45 62.69 36.05
CA CYS A 133 -19.98 63.39 34.85
C CYS A 133 -20.52 62.65 33.61
N GLN A 134 -21.24 63.38 32.75
CA GLN A 134 -21.79 62.88 31.48
C GLN A 134 -20.73 62.15 30.63
N ASP A 135 -19.48 62.61 30.69
CA ASP A 135 -18.34 62.13 29.91
C ASP A 135 -17.91 60.68 30.23
N LEU A 136 -18.07 60.22 31.47
CA LEU A 136 -17.73 58.83 31.86
C LEU A 136 -18.75 57.82 31.33
N VAL A 137 -20.03 58.22 31.30
CA VAL A 137 -21.12 57.39 30.77
C VAL A 137 -21.00 57.24 29.26
N GLU A 138 -20.61 58.30 28.55
CA GLU A 138 -20.35 58.24 27.10
C GLU A 138 -19.12 57.38 26.76
N LEU A 139 -18.04 57.46 27.55
CA LEU A 139 -16.85 56.62 27.34
C LEU A 139 -17.13 55.13 27.60
N GLU A 140 -17.90 54.81 28.64
CA GLU A 140 -18.30 53.42 28.94
C GLU A 140 -19.23 52.87 27.85
N LYS A 141 -20.13 53.70 27.32
CA LYS A 141 -21.02 53.32 26.24
C LYS A 141 -20.28 53.07 24.93
N THR A 142 -19.34 53.95 24.57
CA THR A 142 -18.52 53.80 23.34
C THR A 142 -17.57 52.61 23.40
N THR A 143 -16.95 52.34 24.56
CA THR A 143 -16.10 51.15 24.74
C THR A 143 -16.92 49.85 24.73
N SER A 144 -18.11 49.85 25.32
CA SER A 144 -19.06 48.72 25.26
C SER A 144 -19.50 48.43 23.81
N GLU A 145 -19.81 49.46 23.03
CA GLU A 145 -20.15 49.34 21.61
C GLU A 145 -18.98 48.78 20.78
N GLN A 146 -17.75 49.22 21.03
CA GLN A 146 -16.55 48.68 20.36
C GLN A 146 -16.28 47.22 20.73
N ILE A 147 -16.47 46.84 22.01
CA ILE A 147 -16.33 45.44 22.46
C ILE A 147 -17.40 44.56 21.80
N ALA A 148 -18.63 45.05 21.66
CA ALA A 148 -19.70 44.32 20.99
C ALA A 148 -19.37 44.09 19.51
N ALA A 149 -18.91 45.14 18.79
CA ALA A 149 -18.49 45.03 17.39
C ALA A 149 -17.33 44.04 17.19
N LEU A 150 -16.32 44.05 18.07
CA LEU A 150 -15.20 43.11 18.01
C LEU A 150 -15.64 41.67 18.28
N LYS A 151 -16.61 41.45 19.18
CA LYS A 151 -17.18 40.12 19.42
C LYS A 151 -17.94 39.60 18.22
N GLU A 152 -18.72 40.45 17.56
CA GLU A 152 -19.47 40.09 16.35
C GLU A 152 -18.52 39.71 15.21
N GLN A 153 -17.46 40.50 14.97
CA GLN A 153 -16.42 40.17 13.99
C GLN A 153 -15.67 38.86 14.34
N LEU A 154 -15.41 38.62 15.63
CA LEU A 154 -14.76 37.38 16.06
C LEU A 154 -15.65 36.15 15.82
N GLU A 155 -16.96 36.27 16.06
CA GLU A 155 -17.91 35.19 15.79
C GLU A 155 -18.03 34.94 14.28
N GLU A 156 -18.18 35.98 13.46
CA GLU A 156 -18.27 35.86 11.99
C GLU A 156 -16.99 35.21 11.40
N THR A 157 -15.81 35.62 11.87
CA THR A 157 -14.54 35.01 11.43
C THR A 157 -14.37 33.58 11.92
N SER A 158 -14.83 33.26 13.13
CA SER A 158 -14.86 31.89 13.68
C SER A 158 -15.78 30.97 12.86
N GLU A 159 -16.99 31.43 12.52
CA GLU A 159 -17.93 30.70 11.68
C GLU A 159 -17.38 30.48 10.26
N ALA A 160 -16.76 31.50 9.66
CA ALA A 160 -16.13 31.41 8.35
C ALA A 160 -14.96 30.41 8.33
N LEU A 161 -14.13 30.40 9.38
CA LEU A 161 -13.04 29.42 9.54
C LEU A 161 -13.59 28.00 9.64
N LYS A 162 -14.67 27.79 10.40
CA LYS A 162 -15.31 26.49 10.55
C LYS A 162 -15.92 25.97 9.24
N ASP A 163 -16.54 26.84 8.43
CA ASP A 163 -17.03 26.47 7.10
C ASP A 163 -15.88 26.09 6.16
N MET A 164 -14.79 26.88 6.17
CA MET A 164 -13.58 26.58 5.41
C MET A 164 -12.94 25.25 5.81
N GLU A 165 -12.81 24.97 7.11
CA GLU A 165 -12.31 23.69 7.62
C GLU A 165 -13.20 22.51 7.22
N SER A 166 -14.52 22.69 7.27
CA SER A 166 -15.50 21.67 6.84
C SER A 166 -15.36 21.37 5.35
N ARG A 167 -15.28 22.41 4.50
CA ARG A 167 -15.07 22.28 3.06
C ARG A 167 -13.74 21.60 2.74
N ASN A 168 -12.67 22.00 3.42
CA ASN A 168 -11.34 21.43 3.21
C ASN A 168 -11.29 19.96 3.64
N SER A 169 -11.93 19.63 4.76
CA SER A 169 -12.07 18.24 5.24
C SER A 169 -12.85 17.38 4.23
N CYS A 170 -13.96 17.90 3.68
CA CYS A 170 -14.75 17.22 2.66
C CYS A 170 -13.95 16.95 1.38
N LEU A 171 -13.22 17.97 0.89
CA LEU A 171 -12.36 17.82 -0.29
C LEU A 171 -11.24 16.80 -0.05
N THR A 172 -10.62 16.82 1.13
CA THR A 172 -9.57 15.86 1.51
C THR A 172 -10.12 14.42 1.51
N VAL A 173 -11.28 14.19 2.13
CA VAL A 173 -11.93 12.86 2.12
C VAL A 173 -12.24 12.43 0.68
N LYS A 174 -12.82 13.32 -0.13
CA LYS A 174 -13.14 13.00 -1.52
C LYS A 174 -11.89 12.66 -2.34
N GLN A 175 -10.81 13.41 -2.16
CA GLN A 175 -9.53 13.16 -2.83
C GLN A 175 -8.89 11.84 -2.40
N ILE A 176 -8.96 11.49 -1.11
CA ILE A 176 -8.50 10.19 -0.61
C ILE A 176 -9.31 9.06 -1.26
N LEU A 177 -10.64 9.19 -1.30
CA LEU A 177 -11.51 8.17 -1.89
C LEU A 177 -11.27 8.00 -3.39
N THR A 178 -11.19 9.10 -4.15
CA THR A 178 -10.93 9.02 -5.60
C THR A 178 -9.52 8.51 -5.90
N ASN A 179 -8.51 8.91 -5.12
CA ASN A 179 -7.17 8.35 -5.25
C ASN A 179 -7.13 6.86 -4.92
N ARG A 180 -7.88 6.41 -3.91
CA ARG A 180 -8.02 4.99 -3.59
C ARG A 180 -8.67 4.23 -4.73
N GLU A 181 -9.79 4.71 -5.28
CA GLU A 181 -10.44 4.11 -6.44
C GLU A 181 -9.51 4.05 -7.66
N LEU A 182 -8.72 5.10 -7.90
CA LEU A 182 -7.72 5.12 -8.96
C LEU A 182 -6.59 4.11 -8.72
N GLN A 183 -6.09 4.00 -7.50
CA GLN A 183 -5.08 3.01 -7.13
C GLN A 183 -5.63 1.58 -7.21
N ASP A 184 -6.86 1.36 -6.77
CA ASP A 184 -7.54 0.07 -6.83
C ASP A 184 -7.77 -0.32 -8.30
N ALA A 185 -8.24 0.60 -9.16
CA ALA A 185 -8.36 0.35 -10.60
C ALA A 185 -7.01 0.06 -11.28
N ARG A 186 -5.91 0.67 -10.83
CA ARG A 186 -4.55 0.36 -11.31
C ARG A 186 -4.10 -1.02 -10.87
N LYS A 187 -4.32 -1.39 -9.60
CA LYS A 187 -3.97 -2.71 -9.05
C LYS A 187 -4.81 -3.84 -9.65
N GLU A 188 -6.11 -3.63 -9.81
CA GLU A 188 -7.06 -4.58 -10.39
C GLU A 188 -6.97 -4.69 -11.90
N SER A 189 -6.21 -3.81 -12.58
CA SER A 189 -6.05 -3.87 -14.04
C SER A 189 -5.54 -5.22 -14.55
N GLY A 190 -4.99 -6.08 -13.68
CA GLY A 190 -4.59 -7.46 -14.03
C GLY A 190 -3.58 -7.50 -15.17
N LEU A 191 -2.94 -6.37 -15.46
CA LEU A 191 -2.16 -6.17 -16.66
C LEU A 191 -0.85 -6.95 -16.60
N ASN A 192 -0.41 -7.41 -15.43
CA ASN A 192 0.80 -8.23 -15.28
C ASN A 192 0.84 -9.41 -16.26
N ASP A 193 -0.28 -10.09 -16.48
CA ASP A 193 -0.36 -11.24 -17.40
C ASP A 193 -0.46 -10.84 -18.88
N VAL A 194 -0.83 -9.58 -19.16
CA VAL A 194 -1.05 -9.05 -20.52
C VAL A 194 0.14 -8.20 -21.00
N LEU A 195 0.99 -7.73 -20.08
CA LEU A 195 2.21 -6.98 -20.36
C LEU A 195 3.27 -7.95 -20.86
N THR A 196 3.48 -7.95 -22.18
CA THR A 196 4.55 -8.73 -22.82
C THR A 196 5.88 -7.98 -22.67
N SER A 197 7.00 -8.71 -22.63
CA SER A 197 8.37 -8.16 -22.47
C SER A 197 8.83 -7.13 -23.52
N ARG A 198 8.01 -6.86 -24.56
CA ARG A 198 8.24 -5.83 -25.59
C ARG A 198 7.22 -4.66 -25.52
N ALA A 199 6.42 -4.57 -24.47
CA ALA A 199 5.41 -3.54 -24.32
C ALA A 199 6.01 -2.19 -23.91
N THR A 200 5.41 -1.10 -24.39
CA THR A 200 5.73 0.29 -23.99
C THR A 200 5.43 0.56 -22.51
N LEU A 201 4.52 -0.24 -21.94
CA LEU A 201 4.17 -0.21 -20.52
C LEU A 201 4.79 -1.43 -19.84
N VAL A 202 5.34 -1.23 -18.65
CA VAL A 202 5.86 -2.29 -17.78
C VAL A 202 5.39 -2.07 -16.36
N VAL A 203 5.48 -3.08 -15.51
CA VAL A 203 5.29 -2.91 -14.07
C VAL A 203 6.65 -2.63 -13.46
N LYS A 204 6.80 -1.44 -12.89
CA LYS A 204 7.98 -1.03 -12.12
C LYS A 204 7.63 -1.09 -10.64
N ARG A 205 8.54 -1.59 -9.81
CA ARG A 205 8.37 -1.54 -8.34
C ARG A 205 9.05 -0.27 -7.84
N MET A 206 8.24 0.74 -7.54
CA MET A 206 8.70 2.04 -7.04
C MET A 206 9.31 1.84 -5.66
N GLY A 207 10.55 2.31 -5.47
CA GLY A 207 11.30 2.13 -4.23
C GLY A 207 12.02 0.79 -4.08
N GLU A 208 12.10 0.00 -5.17
CA GLU A 208 13.02 -1.13 -5.25
C GLU A 208 14.33 -0.71 -5.91
N ILE A 209 15.45 -1.08 -5.29
CA ILE A 209 16.79 -0.79 -5.80
C ILE A 209 17.04 -1.58 -7.09
N ASP A 210 17.57 -0.92 -8.12
CA ASP A 210 17.99 -1.60 -9.35
C ASP A 210 19.23 -2.47 -9.08
N GLN A 211 19.02 -3.79 -9.02
CA GLN A 211 20.09 -4.77 -8.79
C GLN A 211 21.21 -4.69 -9.83
N LYS A 212 20.92 -4.23 -11.06
CA LYS A 212 21.94 -4.09 -12.10
C LYS A 212 22.99 -3.05 -11.76
N ALA A 213 22.65 -2.05 -10.95
CA ALA A 213 23.60 -1.06 -10.47
C ALA A 213 24.69 -1.68 -9.58
N PHE A 214 24.41 -2.84 -8.99
CA PHE A 214 25.33 -3.59 -8.14
C PHE A 214 26.09 -4.69 -8.92
N GLU A 215 25.83 -4.89 -10.21
CA GLU A 215 26.54 -5.90 -11.00
C GLU A 215 27.97 -5.43 -11.31
N PHE A 216 28.96 -5.97 -10.57
CA PHE A 216 30.37 -5.76 -10.87
C PHE A 216 30.87 -6.77 -11.92
N PRO A 217 31.89 -6.42 -12.73
CA PRO A 217 32.37 -7.25 -13.84
C PRO A 217 32.88 -8.65 -13.45
N ASN A 218 33.17 -8.88 -12.17
CA ASN A 218 33.80 -10.08 -11.69
C ASN A 218 32.78 -11.04 -11.08
N LYS A 219 32.63 -12.24 -11.68
CA LYS A 219 31.58 -13.23 -11.34
C LYS A 219 31.60 -13.68 -9.89
N ASP A 220 32.76 -13.68 -9.24
CA ASP A 220 32.92 -14.11 -7.85
C ASP A 220 32.26 -13.14 -6.84
N TRP A 221 31.89 -11.94 -7.29
CA TRP A 221 31.25 -10.93 -6.45
C TRP A 221 29.72 -10.95 -6.53
N GLN A 222 29.11 -11.74 -7.41
CA GLN A 222 27.65 -11.74 -7.61
C GLN A 222 26.86 -11.98 -6.33
N GLU A 223 27.26 -12.95 -5.50
CA GLU A 223 26.60 -13.20 -4.21
C GLU A 223 26.77 -12.03 -3.24
N THR A 224 27.94 -11.38 -3.27
CA THR A 224 28.25 -10.21 -2.44
C THR A 224 27.43 -8.99 -2.87
N CYS A 225 27.29 -8.77 -4.18
CA CYS A 225 26.43 -7.73 -4.76
C CYS A 225 24.96 -7.89 -4.34
N ALA A 226 24.44 -9.12 -4.43
CA ALA A 226 23.06 -9.41 -4.04
C ALA A 226 22.81 -9.17 -2.55
N LYS A 227 23.77 -9.54 -1.69
CA LYS A 227 23.73 -9.27 -0.24
C LYS A 227 23.75 -7.77 0.04
N LEU A 228 24.62 -7.02 -0.63
CA LEU A 228 24.75 -5.58 -0.48
C LEU A 228 23.47 -4.85 -0.93
N CYS A 229 22.92 -5.19 -2.10
CA CYS A 229 21.66 -4.63 -2.57
C CYS A 229 20.51 -4.91 -1.59
N SER A 230 20.46 -6.12 -1.01
CA SER A 230 19.46 -6.48 0.00
C SER A 230 19.62 -5.70 1.31
N LEU A 231 20.86 -5.48 1.74
CA LEU A 231 21.17 -4.66 2.92
C LEU A 231 20.69 -3.22 2.74
N TRP A 232 20.98 -2.61 1.60
CA TRP A 232 20.51 -1.26 1.28
C TRP A 232 18.99 -1.20 1.16
N GLN A 233 18.37 -2.22 0.58
CA GLN A 233 16.92 -2.30 0.52
C GLN A 233 16.31 -2.34 1.93
N GLN A 234 16.92 -3.06 2.87
CA GLN A 234 16.48 -3.08 4.27
C GLN A 234 16.68 -1.74 4.96
N ASN A 235 17.80 -1.06 4.70
CA ASN A 235 18.04 0.29 5.23
C ASN A 235 16.92 1.25 4.78
N LEU A 236 16.55 1.25 3.50
CA LEU A 236 15.45 2.08 2.97
C LEU A 236 14.10 1.81 3.66
N GLN A 237 13.90 0.56 4.10
CA GLN A 237 12.67 0.13 4.78
C GLN A 237 12.68 0.47 6.28
N ASP A 238 13.82 0.82 6.88
CA ASP A 238 13.92 1.15 8.29
C ASP A 238 13.25 2.51 8.58
N PRO A 239 12.16 2.55 9.38
CA PRO A 239 11.48 3.81 9.71
C PRO A 239 12.37 4.79 10.48
N LYS A 240 13.45 4.32 11.11
CA LYS A 240 14.39 5.17 11.86
C LYS A 240 15.37 5.89 10.94
N TRP A 241 15.52 5.45 9.69
CA TRP A 241 16.42 6.06 8.73
C TRP A 241 15.62 6.89 7.72
N HIS A 242 15.71 8.21 7.87
CA HIS A 242 14.98 9.17 7.06
C HIS A 242 15.90 10.33 6.66
N PRO A 243 16.72 10.13 5.62
CA PRO A 243 17.74 11.10 5.19
C PRO A 243 17.10 12.25 4.38
N PHE A 244 16.18 12.97 5.00
CA PHE A 244 15.49 14.12 4.43
C PHE A 244 15.44 15.26 5.43
N LYS A 245 15.54 16.49 4.92
CA LYS A 245 15.47 17.74 5.67
C LYS A 245 14.35 18.62 5.15
N MET A 246 13.71 19.33 6.06
CA MET A 246 12.67 20.30 5.74
C MET A 246 13.29 21.66 5.48
N ILE A 247 13.09 22.20 4.27
CA ILE A 247 13.49 23.57 3.94
C ILE A 247 12.26 24.42 3.64
N ASN A 248 12.32 25.69 4.03
CA ASN A 248 11.25 26.64 3.74
C ASN A 248 11.58 27.39 2.44
N ILE A 249 10.84 27.09 1.38
CA ILE A 249 10.90 27.84 0.11
C ILE A 249 9.65 28.70 0.04
N GLN A 250 9.82 30.03 0.14
CA GLN A 250 8.74 31.02 -0.06
C GLN A 250 7.51 30.83 0.84
N GLY A 251 7.71 30.36 2.08
CA GLY A 251 6.62 30.11 3.04
C GLY A 251 6.06 28.68 2.99
N ASN A 252 6.52 27.84 2.07
CA ASN A 252 6.15 26.44 1.97
C ASN A 252 7.30 25.54 2.46
N LEU A 253 7.01 24.71 3.46
CA LEU A 253 7.92 23.67 3.94
C LEU A 253 7.96 22.52 2.92
N GLN A 254 9.11 22.32 2.28
CA GLN A 254 9.37 21.21 1.37
C GLN A 254 10.43 20.27 1.95
N GLU A 255 10.20 18.97 1.77
CA GLU A 255 11.13 17.93 2.17
C GLU A 255 12.13 17.68 1.03
N ILE A 256 13.43 17.80 1.31
CA ILE A 256 14.51 17.57 0.36
C ILE A 256 15.48 16.56 0.95
N GLU A 257 16.11 15.75 0.10
CA GLU A 257 17.17 14.82 0.50
C GLU A 257 18.27 15.53 1.29
N ASP A 258 18.72 14.89 2.37
CA ASP A 258 19.90 15.38 3.09
C ASP A 258 21.18 14.87 2.43
N GLU A 259 21.74 15.69 1.54
CA GLU A 259 23.04 15.42 0.88
C GLU A 259 24.18 15.19 1.88
N ASP A 260 24.01 15.62 3.14
CA ASP A 260 25.01 15.46 4.18
C ASP A 260 24.99 14.12 4.92
N GLU A 261 24.01 13.27 4.63
CA GLU A 261 23.80 11.98 5.30
C GLU A 261 25.03 11.06 5.20
N GLU A 262 25.54 10.66 6.37
CA GLU A 262 26.78 9.88 6.52
C GLU A 262 26.74 8.56 5.74
N LYS A 263 25.63 7.82 5.84
CA LYS A 263 25.46 6.54 5.13
C LYS A 263 25.48 6.70 3.61
N LEU A 264 24.85 7.76 3.08
CA LEU A 264 24.81 7.99 1.62
C LEU A 264 26.19 8.43 1.09
N LYS A 265 26.94 9.19 1.88
CA LYS A 265 28.33 9.56 1.58
C LYS A 265 29.27 8.36 1.58
N GLU A 266 29.15 7.48 2.58
CA GLU A 266 29.90 6.22 2.66
C GLU A 266 29.60 5.33 1.45
N LEU A 267 28.31 5.14 1.12
CA LEU A 267 27.87 4.37 -0.04
C LEU A 267 28.53 4.83 -1.35
N ARG A 268 28.54 6.15 -1.58
CA ARG A 268 29.14 6.77 -2.75
C ARG A 268 30.66 6.58 -2.79
N THR A 269 31.31 6.66 -1.64
CA THR A 269 32.78 6.50 -1.52
C THR A 269 33.22 5.05 -1.73
N GLU A 270 32.49 4.08 -1.16
CA GLU A 270 32.86 2.67 -1.20
C GLU A 270 32.46 1.98 -2.51
N TYR A 271 31.28 2.28 -3.06
CA TYR A 271 30.70 1.54 -4.18
C TYR A 271 30.48 2.37 -5.46
N GLY A 272 30.77 3.67 -5.39
CA GLY A 272 30.74 4.59 -6.53
C GLY A 272 29.36 5.19 -6.85
N ASP A 273 29.36 6.11 -7.81
CA ASP A 273 28.19 6.91 -8.19
C ASP A 273 27.01 6.08 -8.71
N VAL A 274 27.27 4.98 -9.42
CA VAL A 274 26.21 4.14 -10.02
C VAL A 274 25.34 3.49 -8.93
N VAL A 275 25.98 2.97 -7.88
CA VAL A 275 25.29 2.36 -6.74
C VAL A 275 24.57 3.42 -5.91
N TYR A 276 25.23 4.56 -5.67
CA TYR A 276 24.64 5.70 -4.98
C TYR A 276 23.35 6.17 -5.67
N GLU A 277 23.37 6.43 -6.98
CA GLU A 277 22.19 6.91 -7.71
C GLU A 277 21.05 5.88 -7.73
N ALA A 278 21.35 4.58 -7.76
CA ALA A 278 20.32 3.54 -7.68
C ALA A 278 19.61 3.53 -6.32
N VAL A 279 20.37 3.64 -5.22
CA VAL A 279 19.80 3.71 -3.87
C VAL A 279 19.05 5.02 -3.66
N ARG A 280 19.60 6.14 -4.12
CA ARG A 280 18.98 7.47 -4.08
C ARG A 280 17.66 7.52 -4.84
N THR A 281 17.63 6.95 -6.05
CA THR A 281 16.41 6.86 -6.86
C THR A 281 15.34 6.06 -6.13
N ALA A 282 15.69 4.89 -5.59
CA ALA A 282 14.76 4.06 -4.81
C ALA A 282 14.27 4.78 -3.55
N LEU A 283 15.12 5.53 -2.87
CA LEU A 283 14.76 6.35 -1.71
C LEU A 283 13.72 7.43 -2.07
N MET A 284 13.95 8.20 -3.13
CA MET A 284 13.02 9.23 -3.59
C MET A 284 11.67 8.63 -4.01
N GLU A 285 11.71 7.57 -4.82
CA GLU A 285 10.49 6.87 -5.25
C GLU A 285 9.67 6.35 -4.06
N MET A 286 10.34 5.82 -3.03
CA MET A 286 9.68 5.33 -1.84
C MET A 286 9.03 6.45 -1.04
N ASN A 287 9.67 7.63 -0.95
CA ASN A 287 9.08 8.77 -0.26
C ASN A 287 7.87 9.33 -1.03
N GLU A 288 7.95 9.40 -2.36
CA GLU A 288 6.85 9.88 -3.20
C GLU A 288 5.64 8.94 -3.20
N ASP A 289 5.86 7.62 -3.29
CA ASP A 289 4.78 6.65 -3.48
C ASP A 289 4.28 6.01 -2.19
N ASN A 290 5.14 5.89 -1.17
CA ASN A 290 4.82 5.14 0.05
C ASN A 290 5.66 5.56 1.28
N ALA A 291 5.78 6.87 1.55
CA ALA A 291 6.55 7.41 2.67
C ALA A 291 6.26 6.72 4.02
N SER A 292 4.98 6.47 4.30
CA SER A 292 4.55 5.87 5.56
C SER A 292 4.72 4.35 5.60
N GLY A 293 4.55 3.67 4.46
CA GLY A 293 4.58 2.21 4.40
C GLY A 293 5.99 1.66 4.25
N ARG A 294 6.92 2.41 3.62
CA ARG A 294 8.31 2.02 3.43
C ARG A 294 8.47 0.63 2.78
N TYR A 295 7.60 0.29 1.83
CA TYR A 295 7.74 -0.92 1.01
C TYR A 295 7.56 -0.59 -0.47
N ALA A 296 8.22 -1.33 -1.34
CA ALA A 296 8.16 -1.07 -2.77
C ALA A 296 6.78 -1.40 -3.35
N VAL A 297 6.19 -0.43 -4.07
CA VAL A 297 4.83 -0.49 -4.61
C VAL A 297 4.88 -0.71 -6.13
N PRO A 298 4.14 -1.69 -6.68
CA PRO A 298 4.06 -1.88 -8.12
C PRO A 298 3.25 -0.74 -8.76
N GLU A 299 3.84 -0.07 -9.75
CA GLU A 299 3.21 0.96 -10.57
C GLU A 299 3.40 0.67 -12.06
N LEU A 300 2.44 1.11 -12.87
CA LEU A 300 2.54 1.03 -14.32
C LEU A 300 3.44 2.14 -14.82
N TRP A 301 4.52 1.76 -15.50
CA TRP A 301 5.58 2.64 -15.95
C TRP A 301 5.63 2.69 -17.48
N ASN A 302 5.72 3.89 -18.04
CA ASN A 302 5.98 4.09 -19.45
C ASN A 302 7.50 4.13 -19.67
N THR A 303 8.04 3.08 -20.29
CA THR A 303 9.49 2.95 -20.50
C THR A 303 10.06 3.95 -21.51
N LYS A 304 9.23 4.43 -22.45
CA LYS A 304 9.65 5.43 -23.44
C LYS A 304 9.75 6.83 -22.85
N GLU A 305 8.79 7.17 -22.00
CA GLU A 305 8.67 8.51 -21.40
C GLU A 305 9.43 8.61 -20.07
N GLY A 306 9.88 7.49 -19.49
CA GLY A 306 10.60 7.50 -18.22
C GLY A 306 9.77 8.02 -17.06
N ARG A 307 8.45 7.78 -17.06
CA ARG A 307 7.53 8.22 -16.00
C ARG A 307 6.39 7.23 -15.77
N LYS A 308 5.64 7.45 -14.69
CA LYS A 308 4.37 6.74 -14.41
C LYS A 308 3.43 6.88 -15.61
N ALA A 309 2.80 5.77 -15.97
CA ALA A 309 1.84 5.70 -17.05
C ALA A 309 0.55 6.43 -16.66
N THR A 310 0.04 7.26 -17.56
CA THR A 310 -1.24 7.93 -17.41
C THR A 310 -2.39 6.95 -17.65
N MET A 311 -3.56 7.25 -17.08
CA MET A 311 -4.77 6.44 -17.30
C MET A 311 -5.13 6.33 -18.79
N LYS A 312 -4.88 7.39 -19.56
CA LYS A 312 -5.07 7.40 -21.02
C LYS A 312 -4.18 6.37 -21.72
N GLU A 313 -2.89 6.33 -21.38
CA GLU A 313 -1.93 5.35 -21.93
C GLU A 313 -2.33 3.92 -21.58
N ILE A 314 -2.77 3.69 -20.34
CA ILE A 314 -3.23 2.38 -19.85
C ILE A 314 -4.47 1.92 -20.63
N VAL A 315 -5.49 2.76 -20.75
CA VAL A 315 -6.73 2.42 -21.48
C VAL A 315 -6.44 2.17 -22.96
N GLN A 316 -5.59 2.98 -23.60
CA GLN A 316 -5.19 2.76 -24.98
C GLN A 316 -4.48 1.42 -25.18
N TYR A 317 -3.60 1.04 -24.24
CA TYR A 317 -2.92 -0.24 -24.26
C TYR A 317 -3.91 -1.41 -24.13
N VAL A 318 -4.86 -1.34 -23.19
CA VAL A 318 -5.90 -2.38 -23.02
C VAL A 318 -6.72 -2.55 -24.30
N ILE A 319 -7.17 -1.45 -24.91
CA ILE A 319 -7.95 -1.47 -26.17
C ILE A 319 -7.13 -2.14 -27.30
N LEU A 320 -5.85 -1.82 -27.41
CA LEU A 320 -4.97 -2.41 -28.42
C LEU A 320 -4.85 -3.93 -28.22
N GLN A 321 -4.64 -4.38 -26.99
CA GLN A 321 -4.53 -5.80 -26.67
C GLN A 321 -5.83 -6.55 -26.97
N LEU A 322 -6.99 -5.99 -26.63
CA LEU A 322 -8.30 -6.58 -26.96
C LEU A 322 -8.51 -6.71 -28.48
N LYS A 323 -8.09 -5.72 -29.28
CA LYS A 323 -8.14 -5.78 -30.75
C LYS A 323 -7.23 -6.87 -31.32
N ILE A 324 -6.07 -7.12 -30.71
CA ILE A 324 -5.15 -8.19 -31.14
C ILE A 324 -5.75 -9.56 -30.82
N HIS A 325 -6.27 -9.76 -29.61
CA HIS A 325 -6.85 -11.03 -29.17
C HIS A 325 -8.10 -11.42 -29.98
N THR A 326 -8.96 -10.45 -30.28
CA THR A 326 -10.16 -10.68 -31.11
C THR A 326 -9.84 -11.07 -32.56
N ARG A 327 -8.75 -10.55 -33.14
CA ARG A 327 -8.28 -10.95 -34.47
C ARG A 327 -7.68 -12.36 -34.51
N LYS A 328 -7.03 -12.82 -33.43
CA LYS A 328 -6.49 -14.18 -33.33
C LYS A 328 -7.58 -15.25 -33.26
N ARG A 329 -8.69 -14.99 -32.54
CA ARG A 329 -9.83 -15.93 -32.47
C ARG A 329 -10.56 -16.11 -33.80
N LYS A 330 -10.58 -15.10 -34.68
CA LYS A 330 -11.18 -15.17 -36.02
C LYS A 330 -10.33 -15.92 -37.07
N ARG A 331 -9.08 -16.28 -36.73
CA ARG A 331 -8.12 -16.92 -37.65
C ARG A 331 -7.90 -18.41 -37.37
N ILE A 332 -8.68 -19.00 -36.47
CA ILE A 332 -8.70 -20.45 -36.25
C ILE A 332 -9.69 -21.02 -37.28
N PRO A 333 -9.24 -21.84 -38.26
CA PRO A 333 -10.10 -22.41 -39.29
C PRO A 333 -11.19 -23.33 -38.74
#